data_AF-A0A0G4MQ07-F1
#
_entry.id   AF-A0A0G4MQ07-F1
#
_cell.length_a   1.000
_cell.length_b   1.000
_cell.length_c   1.000
_cell.angle_alpha   90.00
_cell.angle_beta   90.00
_cell.angle_gamma   90.00
#
_symmetry.space_group_name_H-M   'P 1'
#
loop_
_entity.id
_entity.type
_entity.pdbx_description
1 polymer ?
#
loop_
_entity_poly.entity_id
_entity_poly.type
_entity_poly.pdbx_seq_one_letter_code
_entity_poly.pdbx_strand_id
1 'polypeptide(L)'
;MFPVDLMYGFYTKDRPNDKLDVVVVEATDIMEDGSIVPGASVGATPELIQMANKIIIEVNTSLPSFEGLHDITMTELPPKRKPYLIMGVEDRI
;
A
#
# COMPACT_ATOMS: atom_id res chain seq x y z
N MET A 1 -10.85 10.28 -3.51
CA MET A 1 -10.18 10.10 -2.21
C MET A 1 -8.77 9.62 -2.50
N PHE A 2 -7.72 10.31 -2.03
CA PHE A 2 -6.35 9.89 -2.30
C PHE A 2 -5.84 9.05 -1.12
N PRO A 3 -5.21 7.88 -1.32
CA PRO A 3 -4.74 7.02 -0.23
C PRO A 3 -3.89 7.74 0.82
N VAL A 4 -3.06 8.69 0.38
CA VAL A 4 -2.18 9.50 1.24
C VAL A 4 -2.91 10.41 2.22
N ASP A 5 -4.20 10.70 2.01
CA ASP A 5 -4.99 11.45 2.99
C ASP A 5 -5.09 10.69 4.32
N LEU A 6 -5.02 9.35 4.28
CA LEU A 6 -4.90 8.50 5.47
C LEU A 6 -3.59 8.75 6.22
N MET A 7 -2.49 8.77 5.48
CA MET A 7 -1.15 9.05 6.02
C MET A 7 -1.04 10.47 6.61
N TYR A 8 -1.82 11.42 6.08
CA TYR A 8 -1.87 12.79 6.59
C TYR A 8 -2.69 12.94 7.88
N GLY A 9 -3.34 11.87 8.33
CA GLY A 9 -4.14 11.86 9.55
C GLY A 9 -5.55 12.43 9.37
N PHE A 10 -6.02 12.69 8.16
CA PHE A 10 -7.38 13.22 7.95
C PHE A 10 -8.48 12.28 8.48
N TYR A 11 -8.21 10.96 8.52
CA TYR A 11 -9.16 9.94 9.00
C TYR A 11 -8.91 9.49 10.44
N THR A 12 -7.83 9.95 11.05
CA THR A 12 -7.45 9.58 12.42
C THR A 12 -7.38 10.79 13.36
N LYS A 13 -7.61 12.00 12.83
CA LYS A 13 -7.57 13.29 13.56
C LYS A 13 -8.29 13.27 14.90
N ASP A 14 -9.50 12.72 14.94
CA ASP A 14 -10.36 12.73 16.14
C ASP A 14 -10.33 11.37 16.88
N ARG A 15 -9.45 10.45 16.47
CA ARG A 15 -9.29 9.14 17.10
C ARG A 15 -8.25 9.22 18.23
N PRO A 16 -8.41 8.42 19.30
CA PRO A 16 -7.40 8.33 20.36
C PRO A 16 -6.09 7.67 19.90
N ASN A 17 -6.12 6.92 18.79
CA ASN A 17 -4.96 6.30 18.15
C ASN A 17 -4.90 6.79 16.69
N ASP A 18 -3.70 7.11 16.22
CA ASP A 18 -3.43 7.61 14.86
C ASP A 18 -3.37 6.50 13.81
N LYS A 19 -3.54 5.23 14.20
CA LYS A 19 -3.50 4.05 13.35
C LYS A 19 -4.86 3.39 13.12
N LEU A 20 -4.94 2.61 12.03
CA LEU A 20 -6.02 1.67 11.78
C LEU A 20 -5.85 0.44 12.68
N ASP A 21 -6.95 -0.09 13.23
CA ASP A 21 -6.88 -1.25 14.11
C ASP A 21 -6.50 -2.53 13.35
N VAL A 22 -7.09 -2.71 12.18
CA VAL A 22 -6.90 -3.87 11.29
C VAL A 22 -7.03 -3.41 9.85
N VAL A 23 -6.19 -3.95 8.97
CA VAL A 23 -6.40 -3.95 7.51
C VAL A 23 -6.53 -5.39 7.02
N VAL A 24 -7.37 -5.58 6.00
CA VAL A 24 -7.50 -6.84 5.26
C VAL A 24 -7.13 -6.57 3.81
N VAL A 25 -6.20 -7.34 3.25
CA VAL A 25 -5.67 -7.16 1.89
C VAL A 25 -5.58 -8.50 1.16
N GLU A 26 -5.90 -8.52 -0.14
CA GLU A 26 -5.70 -9.69 -0.99
C GLU A 26 -4.26 -9.70 -1.53
N ALA A 27 -3.63 -10.88 -1.52
CA ALA A 27 -2.34 -11.12 -2.14
C ALA A 27 -2.39 -12.36 -3.05
N THR A 28 -1.62 -12.36 -4.13
CA THR A 28 -1.39 -13.56 -4.95
C THR A 28 -0.23 -14.40 -4.42
N ASP A 29 0.68 -13.80 -3.66
CA ASP A 29 1.86 -14.47 -3.12
C ASP A 29 2.44 -13.75 -1.89
N ILE A 30 3.25 -14.46 -1.11
CA ILE A 30 4.07 -13.90 -0.02
C ILE A 30 5.51 -14.38 -0.23
N MET A 31 6.44 -13.45 -0.44
CA MET A 31 7.84 -13.74 -0.72
C MET A 31 8.60 -14.17 0.55
N GLU A 32 9.79 -14.75 0.36
CA GLU A 32 10.65 -15.23 1.45
C GLU A 32 11.04 -14.13 2.46
N ASP A 33 11.12 -12.87 2.00
CA ASP A 33 11.43 -11.71 2.83
C ASP A 33 10.20 -11.14 3.58
N GLY A 34 9.02 -11.75 3.39
CA GLY A 34 7.76 -11.32 3.97
C GLY A 34 7.05 -10.21 3.20
N SER A 35 7.56 -9.78 2.04
CA SER A 35 6.82 -8.89 1.16
C SER A 35 5.61 -9.61 0.56
N ILE A 36 4.53 -8.86 0.30
CA ILE A 36 3.31 -9.39 -0.31
C ILE A 36 3.23 -8.97 -1.76
N VAL A 37 2.79 -9.88 -2.60
CA VAL A 37 2.48 -9.60 -4.00
C VAL A 37 0.97 -9.31 -4.10
N PRO A 38 0.54 -8.08 -4.45
CA PRO A 38 -0.88 -7.74 -4.51
C PRO A 38 -1.71 -8.63 -5.44
N GLY A 39 -3.03 -8.58 -5.25
CA GLY A 39 -4.04 -9.08 -6.17
C GLY A 39 -4.07 -8.34 -7.51
N ALA A 40 -5.22 -8.37 -8.20
CA ALA A 40 -5.37 -7.72 -9.51
C ALA A 40 -5.33 -6.17 -9.49
N SER A 41 -5.08 -5.55 -8.33
CA SER A 41 -4.99 -4.10 -8.18
C SER A 41 -4.12 -3.71 -6.97
N VAL A 42 -3.56 -2.50 -7.02
CA VAL A 42 -2.83 -1.90 -5.88
C VAL A 42 -3.77 -1.07 -5.01
N GLY A 43 -4.44 -0.08 -5.60
CA GLY A 43 -5.33 0.82 -4.86
C GLY A 43 -4.61 1.57 -3.74
N ALA A 44 -5.16 1.49 -2.52
CA ALA A 44 -4.61 2.11 -1.31
C ALA A 44 -3.83 1.12 -0.43
N THR A 45 -3.53 -0.08 -0.95
CA THR A 45 -2.94 -1.18 -0.18
C THR A 45 -1.66 -0.78 0.56
N PRO A 46 -0.68 -0.09 -0.06
CA PRO A 46 0.55 0.31 0.64
C PRO A 46 0.28 1.23 1.84
N GLU A 47 -0.55 2.26 1.68
CA GLU A 47 -0.87 3.20 2.76
C GLU A 47 -1.70 2.56 3.87
N LEU A 48 -2.66 1.69 3.52
CA LEU A 48 -3.47 0.99 4.51
C LEU A 48 -2.62 0.03 5.37
N ILE A 49 -1.69 -0.70 4.74
CA ILE A 49 -0.72 -1.56 5.43
C ILE A 49 0.17 -0.74 6.36
N GLN A 50 0.69 0.39 5.89
CA GLN A 50 1.56 1.27 6.67
C GLN A 50 0.86 1.82 7.92
N MET A 51 -0.45 2.09 7.82
CA MET A 51 -1.24 2.70 8.89
C MET A 51 -1.86 1.71 9.86
N ALA A 52 -1.77 0.40 9.61
CA ALA A 52 -2.44 -0.60 10.42
C ALA A 52 -1.60 -1.09 11.61
N ASN A 53 -2.29 -1.38 12.72
CA ASN A 53 -1.73 -2.10 13.87
C ASN A 53 -1.69 -3.62 13.63
N LYS A 54 -2.64 -4.13 12.85
CA LYS A 54 -2.76 -5.55 12.50
C LYS A 54 -3.07 -5.68 11.01
N ILE A 55 -2.47 -6.67 10.37
CA ILE A 55 -2.64 -6.95 8.96
C ILE A 55 -3.15 -8.38 8.83
N ILE A 56 -4.26 -8.55 8.10
CA ILE A 56 -4.77 -9.85 7.67
C ILE A 56 -4.55 -9.93 6.16
N ILE A 57 -3.89 -11.00 5.71
CA ILE A 57 -3.59 -11.22 4.30
C ILE A 57 -4.46 -12.37 3.80
N GLU A 58 -5.27 -12.10 2.79
CA GLU A 58 -6.07 -13.09 2.07
C GLU A 58 -5.25 -13.58 0.86
N VAL A 59 -4.55 -14.70 1.03
CA VAL A 59 -3.74 -15.28 -0.06
C VAL A 59 -4.65 -16.05 -1.02
N ASN A 60 -4.86 -15.52 -2.22
CA ASN A 60 -5.73 -16.09 -3.22
C ASN A 60 -4.98 -17.09 -4.11
N THR A 61 -4.96 -18.36 -3.68
CA THR A 61 -4.28 -19.46 -4.40
C THR A 61 -4.97 -19.90 -5.69
N SER A 62 -6.07 -19.25 -6.11
CA SER A 62 -6.71 -19.52 -7.40
C SER A 62 -6.07 -18.73 -8.55
N LEU A 63 -5.26 -17.72 -8.23
CA LEU A 63 -4.51 -16.89 -9.16
C LEU A 63 -3.02 -17.29 -9.14
N PRO A 64 -2.29 -17.13 -10.25
CA PRO A 64 -0.84 -17.23 -10.21
C PRO A 64 -0.25 -16.01 -9.48
N SER A 65 1.01 -16.13 -9.05
CA SER A 65 1.75 -14.99 -8.51
C SER A 65 1.84 -13.87 -9.55
N PHE A 66 1.52 -12.65 -9.12
CA PHE A 66 1.71 -11.43 -9.91
C PHE A 66 3.03 -10.74 -9.58
N GLU A 67 4.04 -11.50 -9.13
CA GLU A 67 5.36 -10.98 -8.83
C GLU A 67 5.93 -10.24 -10.05
N GLY A 68 6.46 -9.05 -9.81
CA GLY A 68 6.99 -8.20 -10.86
C GLY A 68 5.96 -7.45 -11.69
N LEU A 69 4.65 -7.63 -11.49
CA LEU A 69 3.62 -6.84 -12.20
C LEU A 69 3.51 -5.41 -11.66
N HIS A 70 3.51 -5.28 -10.33
CA HIS A 70 3.25 -4.03 -9.63
C HIS A 70 4.53 -3.19 -9.45
N ASP A 71 4.36 -1.86 -9.43
CA ASP A 71 5.40 -0.90 -9.09
C ASP A 71 4.93 -0.11 -7.86
N ILE A 72 5.57 -0.34 -6.71
CA ILE A 72 5.13 0.17 -5.41
C ILE A 72 6.16 1.15 -4.87
N THR A 73 5.82 2.43 -4.93
CA THR A 73 6.63 3.51 -4.37
C THR A 73 5.90 4.16 -3.20
N MET A 74 6.65 4.58 -2.17
CA MET A 74 6.09 5.30 -1.03
C MET A 74 6.26 6.81 -1.23
N THR A 75 5.25 7.60 -0.91
CA THR A 75 5.37 9.05 -1.02
C THR A 75 5.93 9.69 0.25
N GLU A 76 6.88 10.62 0.10
CA GLU A 76 7.26 11.51 1.19
C GLU A 76 6.05 12.37 1.65
N LEU A 77 5.96 12.57 2.98
CA LEU A 77 4.91 13.38 3.60
C LEU A 77 5.17 14.89 3.40
N PRO A 78 4.10 15.71 3.29
CA PRO A 78 4.23 17.16 3.28
C PRO A 78 4.90 17.68 4.56
N PRO A 79 5.58 18.83 4.51
CA PRO A 79 5.64 19.77 3.38
C PRO A 79 6.79 19.52 2.40
N LYS A 80 7.60 18.48 2.58
CA LYS A 80 8.86 18.28 1.82
C LYS A 80 8.75 17.27 0.67
N ARG A 81 7.52 16.91 0.27
CA ARG A 81 7.26 15.97 -0.82
C ARG A 81 7.99 16.42 -2.09
N LYS A 82 8.74 15.50 -2.70
CA LYS A 82 9.43 15.70 -3.97
C LYS A 82 8.57 15.23 -5.15
N PRO A 83 8.82 15.74 -6.37
CA PRO A 83 8.19 15.21 -7.58
C PRO A 83 8.55 13.74 -7.81
N TYR A 84 7.61 13.00 -8.38
CA TYR A 84 7.90 11.70 -8.99
C TYR A 84 8.52 11.91 -10.37
N LEU A 85 9.65 11.25 -10.62
CA LEU A 85 10.41 11.39 -11.86
C LEU A 85 9.97 10.34 -12.89
N ILE A 86 8.68 10.35 -13.22
CA ILE A 86 8.06 9.45 -14.21
C ILE A 86 7.87 10.23 -15.50
N MET A 87 8.57 9.82 -16.56
CA MET A 87 8.62 10.51 -17.85
C MET A 87 8.05 9.67 -19.00
N GLY A 88 7.98 8.34 -18.84
CA GLY A 88 7.35 7.37 -19.73
C GLY A 88 6.21 6.60 -19.05
N VAL A 89 5.40 5.88 -19.84
CA VAL A 89 4.27 5.08 -19.31
C VAL A 89 4.73 3.73 -18.72
N GLU A 90 5.94 3.34 -19.06
CA GLU A 90 6.63 2.12 -18.67
C GLU A 90 7.67 2.32 -17.56
N ASP A 91 7.90 3.57 -17.14
CA ASP A 91 8.84 3.90 -16.08
C ASP A 91 8.40 3.27 -14.74
N ARG A 92 9.39 2.83 -13.95
CA ARG A 92 9.22 2.24 -12.61
C ARG A 92 10.07 2.98 -11.59
N ILE A 93 9.58 3.18 -10.37
CA ILE A 93 10.23 4.04 -9.34
C ILE A 93 10.14 3.51 -7.91
#